data_AF-A0A8T2JNZ8-F1
#
_entry.id   AF-A0A8T2JNZ8-F1
#
_cell.length_a   1.000
_cell.length_b   1.000
_cell.length_c   1.000
_cell.angle_alpha   90.00
_cell.angle_beta   90.00
_cell.angle_gamma   90.00
#
_symmetry.space_group_name_H-M   'P 1'
#
loop_
_entity.id
_entity.type
_entity.pdbx_description
1 polymer ?
#
loop_
_entity_poly.entity_id
_entity_poly.type
_entity_poly.pdbx_seq_one_letter_code
_entity_poly.pdbx_strand_id
1 'polypeptide(L)'
;MIFPDFSIDLQKRRATFLECLHLKNILVLAFGILLLYTAYMGLQTLQSSLNKIEGLGVASLSVMYVSLSISSLLLPPILIKRIGCKWTIVVSMFCFISYSLGNFYPSWPTLTICSVLVGLGGGPLWASKSTYITIIGHKYAETSGKLVKDIVNQYFGIFFFICQTCRVWGNLISSLIFHLTQNSGYVDTLNQSFCGAGDCPVVLESQNVTVGQPSKTVLYILLGSYTGCGLLAVVLIILFLDQTHVEKQKTKNESLCCLNLLASFNHLRDKRQCLLIPLTMFSGFEQGFITSDFTKSYVTCILGLKYVGFVIICFGVSNSICAVLFGKITQYTGRIPLFLLGAAINVGCIIGFLIWKPQTGNFAVFFIMSALWGIADAVWQTLLSSLYGILFEKNKEAAFANFSLWESLGFAIAFGYSSFICVYIKLYILLCVVVVGILLYGTVEYIEHVKIPMLNEEESKEQQTGTV
;
A
#
# COMPACT_ATOMS: atom_id res chain seq x y z
N MET A 1 -26.29 3.95 53.80
CA MET A 1 -25.23 4.79 53.22
C MET A 1 -23.99 3.94 52.91
N ILE A 2 -24.12 2.88 52.09
CA ILE A 2 -23.08 1.80 51.94
C ILE A 2 -22.64 1.54 50.48
N PHE A 3 -23.20 2.22 49.45
CA PHE A 3 -22.96 1.84 48.05
C PHE A 3 -22.15 2.77 47.11
N PRO A 4 -21.43 3.83 47.54
CA PRO A 4 -20.59 4.57 46.59
C PRO A 4 -19.40 3.74 46.10
N ASP A 5 -18.69 3.02 46.99
CA ASP A 5 -17.48 2.25 46.64
C ASP A 5 -17.76 1.02 45.75
N PHE A 6 -18.89 0.34 45.93
CA PHE A 6 -19.29 -0.78 45.08
C PHE A 6 -19.60 -0.33 43.65
N SER A 7 -20.19 0.87 43.49
CA SER A 7 -20.47 1.43 42.15
C SER A 7 -19.19 1.83 41.40
N ILE A 8 -18.19 2.32 42.14
CA ILE A 8 -16.87 2.70 41.60
C ILE A 8 -16.09 1.46 41.17
N ASP A 9 -16.07 0.39 41.99
CA ASP A 9 -15.37 -0.86 41.61
C ASP A 9 -16.06 -1.55 40.43
N LEU A 10 -17.41 -1.51 40.34
CA LEU A 10 -18.14 -2.03 39.20
C LEU A 10 -17.88 -1.22 37.91
N GLN A 11 -17.82 0.11 38.00
CA GLN A 11 -17.43 0.97 36.87
C GLN A 11 -16.00 0.70 36.43
N LYS A 12 -15.07 0.51 37.37
CA LYS A 12 -13.67 0.21 37.09
C LYS A 12 -13.51 -1.15 36.41
N ARG A 13 -14.18 -2.20 36.91
CA ARG A 13 -14.22 -3.52 36.26
C ARG A 13 -14.87 -3.47 34.87
N ARG A 14 -15.94 -2.70 34.70
CA ARG A 14 -16.60 -2.52 33.40
C ARG A 14 -15.69 -1.81 32.41
N ALA A 15 -14.97 -0.77 32.83
CA ALA A 15 -13.99 -0.08 32.01
C ALA A 15 -12.83 -0.99 31.59
N THR A 16 -12.26 -1.78 32.52
CA THR A 16 -11.20 -2.75 32.21
C THR A 16 -11.68 -3.84 31.26
N PHE A 17 -12.91 -4.35 31.44
CA PHE A 17 -13.49 -5.33 30.53
C PHE A 17 -13.70 -4.77 29.11
N LEU A 18 -14.22 -3.55 28.99
CA LEU A 18 -14.38 -2.84 27.72
C LEU A 18 -13.05 -2.58 27.03
N GLU A 19 -12.01 -2.23 27.78
CA GLU A 19 -10.65 -2.07 27.27
C GLU A 19 -10.11 -3.36 26.66
N CYS A 20 -10.21 -4.48 27.40
CA CYS A 20 -9.82 -5.79 26.90
C CYS A 20 -10.62 -6.21 25.66
N LEU A 21 -11.92 -5.91 25.62
CA LEU A 21 -12.78 -6.24 24.48
C LEU A 21 -12.38 -5.46 23.22
N HIS A 22 -12.14 -4.15 23.34
CA HIS A 22 -11.72 -3.33 22.20
C HIS A 22 -10.31 -3.72 21.73
N LEU A 23 -9.38 -3.98 22.65
CA LEU A 23 -8.05 -4.45 22.31
C LEU A 23 -8.09 -5.81 21.60
N LYS A 24 -8.91 -6.75 22.09
CA LYS A 24 -9.18 -8.03 21.41
C LYS A 24 -9.62 -7.79 19.97
N ASN A 25 -10.62 -6.94 19.75
CA ASN A 25 -11.15 -6.67 18.41
C ASN A 25 -10.10 -6.03 17.47
N ILE A 26 -9.24 -5.15 17.97
CA ILE A 26 -8.14 -4.56 17.19
C ILE A 26 -7.12 -5.62 16.81
N LEU A 27 -6.72 -6.48 17.76
CA LEU A 27 -5.77 -7.55 17.50
C LEU A 27 -6.34 -8.55 16.50
N VAL A 28 -7.59 -8.99 16.66
CA VAL A 28 -8.28 -9.87 15.72
C VAL A 28 -8.33 -9.26 14.32
N LEU A 29 -8.68 -7.97 14.21
CA LEU A 29 -8.69 -7.25 12.94
C LEU A 29 -7.30 -7.18 12.32
N ALA A 30 -6.27 -6.86 13.11
CA ALA A 30 -4.89 -6.75 12.66
C ALA A 30 -4.33 -8.10 12.19
N PHE A 31 -4.50 -9.17 12.96
CA PHE A 31 -4.05 -10.51 12.58
C PHE A 31 -4.84 -11.08 11.39
N GLY A 32 -6.14 -10.78 11.28
CA GLY A 32 -6.94 -11.17 10.13
C GLY A 32 -6.45 -10.53 8.84
N ILE A 33 -6.24 -9.20 8.84
CA ILE A 33 -5.72 -8.51 7.65
C ILE A 33 -4.25 -8.90 7.39
N LEU A 34 -3.43 -9.11 8.43
CA LEU A 34 -2.06 -9.63 8.31
C LEU A 34 -2.02 -10.96 7.54
N LEU A 35 -2.85 -11.94 7.91
CA LEU A 35 -2.90 -13.25 7.25
C LEU A 35 -3.36 -13.14 5.80
N LEU A 36 -4.36 -12.31 5.52
CA LEU A 36 -4.82 -12.04 4.16
C LEU A 36 -3.72 -11.40 3.30
N TYR A 37 -3.08 -10.35 3.81
CA TYR A 37 -2.02 -9.63 3.09
C TYR A 37 -0.72 -10.43 2.99
N THR A 38 -0.46 -11.36 3.90
CA THR A 38 0.67 -12.29 3.79
C THR A 38 0.57 -13.09 2.50
N ALA A 39 -0.62 -13.62 2.20
CA ALA A 39 -0.88 -14.32 0.94
C ALA A 39 -0.78 -13.37 -0.26
N TYR A 40 -1.45 -12.22 -0.19
CA TYR A 40 -1.51 -11.27 -1.29
C TYR A 40 -0.15 -10.65 -1.65
N MET A 41 0.60 -10.12 -0.68
CA MET A 41 1.91 -9.48 -0.92
C MET A 41 2.95 -10.48 -1.42
N GLY A 42 2.94 -11.70 -0.88
CA GLY A 42 3.80 -12.79 -1.36
C GLY A 42 3.49 -13.17 -2.80
N LEU A 43 2.21 -13.27 -3.16
CA LEU A 43 1.80 -13.57 -4.53
C LEU A 43 2.07 -12.40 -5.49
N GLN A 44 1.84 -11.16 -5.07
CA GLN A 44 2.03 -9.95 -5.85
C GLN A 44 3.48 -9.79 -6.32
N THR A 45 4.45 -9.91 -5.41
CA THR A 45 5.89 -9.79 -5.70
C THR A 45 6.40 -10.84 -6.67
N LEU A 46 5.71 -11.97 -6.76
CA LEU A 46 6.06 -13.07 -7.65
C LEU A 46 5.35 -12.99 -9.00
N GLN A 47 4.30 -12.19 -9.18
CA GLN A 47 3.49 -12.20 -10.41
C GLN A 47 4.31 -11.91 -11.67
N SER A 48 5.21 -10.92 -11.60
CA SER A 48 6.09 -10.56 -12.72
C SER A 48 7.04 -11.69 -13.12
N SER A 49 7.30 -12.62 -12.20
CA SER A 49 8.22 -13.73 -12.40
C SER A 49 7.55 -15.09 -12.58
N LEU A 50 6.34 -15.30 -12.06
CA LEU A 50 5.56 -16.54 -12.20
C LEU A 50 4.79 -16.56 -13.51
N ASN A 51 4.05 -15.48 -13.80
CA ASN A 51 3.15 -15.38 -14.95
C ASN A 51 3.76 -14.47 -16.03
N LYS A 52 4.95 -14.85 -16.52
CA LYS A 52 5.75 -14.07 -17.48
C LYS A 52 5.21 -14.08 -18.91
N ILE A 53 4.50 -15.14 -19.31
CA ILE A 53 4.01 -15.33 -20.69
C ILE A 53 3.09 -14.17 -21.04
N GLU A 54 3.43 -13.45 -22.13
CA GLU A 54 2.71 -12.26 -22.62
C GLU A 54 2.52 -11.15 -21.57
N GLY A 55 3.26 -11.18 -20.47
CA GLY A 55 3.10 -10.19 -19.39
C GLY A 55 1.84 -10.37 -18.53
N LEU A 56 1.19 -11.53 -18.58
CA LEU A 56 -0.09 -11.80 -17.91
C LEU A 56 -0.12 -11.39 -16.43
N GLY A 57 0.94 -11.69 -15.66
CA GLY A 57 1.00 -11.38 -14.23
C GLY A 57 1.07 -9.90 -13.88
N VAL A 58 1.79 -9.09 -14.68
CA VAL A 58 1.81 -7.64 -14.45
C VAL A 58 0.57 -6.96 -15.02
N ALA A 59 0.02 -7.48 -16.13
CA ALA A 59 -1.25 -7.02 -16.65
C ALA A 59 -2.40 -7.23 -15.64
N SER A 60 -2.45 -8.39 -14.98
CA SER A 60 -3.44 -8.66 -13.93
C SER A 60 -3.30 -7.69 -12.74
N LEU A 61 -2.06 -7.42 -12.29
CA LEU A 61 -1.81 -6.41 -11.26
C LEU A 61 -2.26 -5.01 -11.70
N SER A 62 -2.01 -4.61 -12.94
CA SER A 62 -2.47 -3.33 -13.47
C SER A 62 -4.00 -3.21 -13.42
N VAL A 63 -4.72 -4.23 -13.93
CA VAL A 63 -6.19 -4.28 -13.88
C VAL A 63 -6.72 -4.18 -12.45
N MET A 64 -6.08 -4.86 -11.51
CA MET A 64 -6.45 -4.81 -10.10
C MET A 64 -6.34 -3.39 -9.52
N TYR A 65 -5.25 -2.67 -9.81
CA TYR A 65 -5.07 -1.30 -9.29
C TYR A 65 -5.96 -0.26 -9.99
N VAL A 66 -6.30 -0.45 -11.27
CA VAL A 66 -7.34 0.35 -11.94
C VAL A 66 -8.70 0.13 -11.26
N SER A 67 -9.06 -1.13 -11.04
CA SER A 67 -10.30 -1.49 -10.34
C SER A 67 -10.32 -0.96 -8.91
N LEU A 68 -9.19 -1.01 -8.20
CA LEU A 68 -9.02 -0.44 -6.86
C LEU A 68 -9.27 1.08 -6.84
N SER A 69 -8.71 1.80 -7.81
CA SER A 69 -8.86 3.24 -7.94
C SER A 69 -10.35 3.61 -8.07
N ILE A 70 -11.08 2.92 -8.94
CA ILE A 70 -12.53 3.12 -9.13
C ILE A 70 -13.31 2.72 -7.88
N SER A 71 -12.96 1.58 -7.28
CA SER A 71 -13.65 1.04 -6.11
C SER A 71 -13.54 1.95 -4.90
N SER A 72 -12.35 2.48 -4.63
CA SER A 72 -12.05 3.31 -3.46
C SER A 72 -12.93 4.56 -3.36
N LEU A 73 -13.39 5.09 -4.51
CA LEU A 73 -14.28 6.25 -4.56
C LEU A 73 -15.77 5.89 -4.34
N LEU A 74 -16.21 4.72 -4.81
CA LEU A 74 -17.63 4.40 -5.00
C LEU A 74 -18.18 3.42 -3.97
N LEU A 75 -17.47 2.31 -3.75
CA LEU A 75 -18.00 1.14 -3.07
C LEU A 75 -18.01 1.25 -1.53
N PRO A 76 -17.02 1.88 -0.85
CA PRO A 76 -17.01 1.98 0.60
C PRO A 76 -18.29 2.52 1.26
N PRO A 77 -18.83 3.69 0.88
CA PRO A 77 -20.02 4.23 1.55
C PRO A 77 -21.25 3.34 1.35
N ILE A 78 -21.36 2.68 0.20
CA ILE A 78 -22.49 1.81 -0.14
C ILE A 78 -22.46 0.54 0.72
N LEU A 79 -21.32 -0.15 0.75
CA LEU A 79 -21.18 -1.42 1.46
C LEU A 79 -21.24 -1.24 2.98
N ILE A 80 -20.52 -0.25 3.53
CA ILE A 80 -20.49 0.00 4.97
C ILE A 80 -21.90 0.31 5.50
N LYS A 81 -22.69 1.09 4.75
CA LYS A 81 -24.06 1.45 5.15
C LYS A 81 -25.04 0.28 5.03
N ARG A 82 -24.87 -0.59 4.01
CA ARG A 82 -25.82 -1.68 3.73
C ARG A 82 -25.61 -2.91 4.61
N ILE A 83 -24.37 -3.34 4.78
CA ILE A 83 -24.04 -4.60 5.48
C ILE A 83 -23.16 -4.41 6.73
N GLY A 84 -22.70 -3.18 7.00
CA GLY A 84 -21.85 -2.87 8.16
C GLY A 84 -20.36 -3.16 7.93
N CYS A 85 -19.52 -2.68 8.85
CA CYS A 85 -18.06 -2.78 8.72
C CYS A 85 -17.56 -4.23 8.72
N LYS A 86 -18.00 -5.06 9.67
CA LYS A 86 -17.57 -6.47 9.80
C LYS A 86 -17.81 -7.26 8.51
N TRP A 87 -19.03 -7.23 7.98
CA TRP A 87 -19.38 -8.01 6.79
C TRP A 87 -18.77 -7.43 5.51
N THR A 88 -18.57 -6.11 5.43
CA THR A 88 -17.83 -5.51 4.32
C THR A 88 -16.38 -5.99 4.28
N ILE A 89 -15.72 -6.09 5.45
CA ILE A 89 -14.38 -6.69 5.57
C ILE A 89 -14.40 -8.14 5.06
N VAL A 90 -15.34 -8.96 5.55
CA VAL A 90 -15.44 -10.39 5.16
C VAL A 90 -15.65 -10.56 3.65
N VAL A 91 -16.59 -9.83 3.05
CA VAL A 91 -16.83 -9.87 1.60
C VAL A 91 -15.57 -9.49 0.83
N SER A 92 -14.89 -8.44 1.27
CA SER A 92 -13.65 -7.99 0.66
C SER A 92 -12.54 -9.04 0.77
N MET A 93 -12.43 -9.75 1.89
CA MET A 93 -11.45 -10.84 2.06
C MET A 93 -11.68 -11.98 1.05
N PHE A 94 -12.93 -12.34 0.75
CA PHE A 94 -13.22 -13.32 -0.31
C PHE A 94 -12.78 -12.84 -1.70
N CYS A 95 -12.92 -11.54 -2.00
CA CYS A 95 -12.38 -10.97 -3.23
C CYS A 95 -10.86 -11.16 -3.33
N PHE A 96 -10.11 -10.97 -2.23
CA PHE A 96 -8.66 -11.24 -2.19
C PHE A 96 -8.33 -12.72 -2.41
N ILE A 97 -9.07 -13.64 -1.76
CA ILE A 97 -8.85 -15.09 -1.91
C ILE A 97 -9.10 -15.54 -3.35
N SER A 98 -10.05 -14.93 -4.06
CA SER A 98 -10.35 -15.27 -5.45
C SER A 98 -9.12 -15.14 -6.37
N TYR A 99 -8.19 -14.24 -6.06
CA TYR A 99 -6.95 -14.06 -6.82
C TYR A 99 -5.94 -15.17 -6.59
N SER A 100 -5.76 -15.61 -5.35
CA SER A 100 -4.96 -16.79 -5.04
C SER A 100 -5.51 -18.03 -5.74
N LEU A 101 -6.84 -18.20 -5.75
CA LEU A 101 -7.51 -19.29 -6.45
C LEU A 101 -7.34 -19.21 -7.98
N GLY A 102 -7.49 -18.03 -8.55
CA GLY A 102 -7.30 -17.80 -9.99
C GLY A 102 -5.89 -18.14 -10.49
N ASN A 103 -4.89 -18.05 -9.61
CA ASN A 103 -3.50 -18.40 -9.94
C ASN A 103 -3.24 -19.91 -10.06
N PHE A 104 -4.15 -20.80 -9.63
CA PHE A 104 -4.00 -22.24 -9.89
C PHE A 104 -4.12 -22.58 -11.37
N TYR A 105 -4.92 -21.79 -12.10
CA TYR A 105 -5.13 -21.92 -13.54
C TYR A 105 -5.00 -20.53 -14.20
N PRO A 106 -3.77 -20.01 -14.30
CA PRO A 106 -3.52 -18.65 -14.77
C PRO A 106 -3.83 -18.57 -16.27
N SER A 107 -4.91 -17.87 -16.60
CA SER A 107 -5.29 -17.53 -17.98
C SER A 107 -5.72 -16.07 -18.03
N TRP A 108 -5.71 -15.46 -19.21
CA TRP A 108 -6.16 -14.09 -19.41
C TRP A 108 -7.55 -13.81 -18.81
N PRO A 109 -8.61 -14.60 -19.10
CA PRO A 109 -9.92 -14.41 -18.48
C PRO A 109 -9.88 -14.62 -16.96
N THR A 110 -9.26 -15.70 -16.48
CA THR A 110 -9.25 -16.06 -15.05
C THR A 110 -8.61 -14.95 -14.21
N LEU A 111 -7.38 -14.56 -14.55
CA LEU A 111 -6.65 -13.57 -13.75
C LEU A 111 -7.22 -12.17 -13.90
N THR A 112 -7.74 -11.79 -15.07
CA THR A 112 -8.39 -10.49 -15.25
C THR A 112 -9.63 -10.37 -14.36
N ILE A 113 -10.52 -11.37 -14.37
CA ILE A 113 -11.73 -11.37 -13.54
C ILE A 113 -11.36 -11.33 -12.05
N CYS A 114 -10.44 -12.20 -11.61
CA CYS A 114 -9.98 -12.20 -10.22
C CYS A 114 -9.34 -10.86 -9.83
N SER A 115 -8.58 -10.22 -10.72
CA SER A 115 -7.97 -8.90 -10.48
C SER A 115 -9.02 -7.81 -10.29
N VAL A 116 -10.06 -7.80 -11.13
CA VAL A 116 -11.19 -6.89 -10.96
C VAL A 116 -11.85 -7.12 -9.60
N LEU A 117 -12.10 -8.37 -9.21
CA LEU A 117 -12.69 -8.70 -7.91
C LEU A 117 -11.84 -8.16 -6.75
N VAL A 118 -10.53 -8.42 -6.74
CA VAL A 118 -9.62 -7.89 -5.71
C VAL A 118 -9.67 -6.37 -5.64
N GLY A 119 -9.59 -5.69 -6.79
CA GLY A 119 -9.66 -4.23 -6.84
C GLY A 119 -10.98 -3.70 -6.29
N LEU A 120 -12.10 -4.35 -6.63
CA LEU A 120 -13.42 -4.02 -6.10
C LEU A 120 -13.50 -4.23 -4.57
N GLY A 121 -12.82 -5.25 -4.03
CA GLY A 121 -12.76 -5.50 -2.59
C GLY A 121 -11.77 -4.61 -1.82
N GLY A 122 -10.71 -4.13 -2.45
CA GLY A 122 -9.62 -3.43 -1.77
C GLY A 122 -10.03 -2.10 -1.12
N GLY A 123 -10.75 -1.24 -1.84
CA GLY A 123 -11.25 0.02 -1.31
C GLY A 123 -12.17 -0.18 -0.09
N PRO A 124 -13.23 -0.98 -0.21
CA PRO A 124 -14.14 -1.31 0.88
C PRO A 124 -13.46 -1.94 2.09
N LEU A 125 -12.45 -2.79 1.90
CA LEU A 125 -11.67 -3.38 2.99
C LEU A 125 -11.00 -2.30 3.85
N TRP A 126 -10.23 -1.40 3.22
CA TRP A 126 -9.46 -0.37 3.92
C TRP A 126 -10.36 0.67 4.59
N ALA A 127 -11.43 1.09 3.90
CA ALA A 127 -12.39 2.02 4.46
C ALA A 127 -13.15 1.41 5.63
N SER A 128 -13.65 0.18 5.50
CA SER A 128 -14.39 -0.49 6.58
C SER A 128 -13.53 -0.75 7.80
N LYS A 129 -12.26 -1.13 7.59
CA LYS A 129 -11.28 -1.26 8.67
C LYS A 129 -11.09 0.07 9.41
N SER A 130 -10.86 1.14 8.66
CA SER A 130 -10.60 2.47 9.23
C SER A 130 -11.81 3.00 10.02
N THR A 131 -13.01 2.83 9.47
CA THR A 131 -14.27 3.16 10.15
C THR A 131 -14.47 2.29 11.39
N TYR A 132 -14.19 0.99 11.33
CA TYR A 132 -14.29 0.09 12.47
C TYR A 132 -13.39 0.52 13.64
N ILE A 133 -12.10 0.78 13.37
CA ILE A 133 -11.12 1.25 14.37
C ILE A 133 -11.57 2.59 14.97
N THR A 134 -12.09 3.49 14.14
CA THR A 134 -12.57 4.80 14.61
C THR A 134 -13.78 4.67 15.52
N ILE A 135 -14.76 3.82 15.17
CA ILE A 135 -15.97 3.60 15.99
C ILE A 135 -15.62 3.02 17.36
N ILE A 136 -14.77 1.99 17.43
CA ILE A 136 -14.36 1.40 18.72
C ILE A 136 -13.49 2.36 19.53
N GLY A 137 -12.65 3.16 18.86
CA GLY A 137 -11.84 4.20 19.50
C GLY A 137 -12.70 5.29 20.13
N HIS A 138 -13.74 5.74 19.44
CA HIS A 138 -14.69 6.73 19.97
C HIS A 138 -15.43 6.19 21.21
N LYS A 139 -15.96 4.97 21.12
CA LYS A 139 -16.66 4.32 22.25
C LYS A 139 -15.76 4.14 23.47
N TYR A 140 -14.50 3.77 23.27
CA TYR A 140 -13.53 3.65 24.35
C TYR A 140 -13.20 5.03 24.97
N ALA A 141 -12.92 6.02 24.13
CA ALA A 141 -12.58 7.37 24.56
C ALA A 141 -13.69 8.02 25.41
N GLU A 142 -14.95 7.87 24.99
CA GLU A 142 -16.13 8.32 25.76
C GLU A 142 -16.21 7.65 27.13
N THR A 143 -15.94 6.34 27.19
CA THR A 143 -16.04 5.58 28.45
C THR A 143 -14.87 5.88 29.39
N SER A 144 -13.69 6.16 28.86
CA SER A 144 -12.45 6.39 29.62
C SER A 144 -12.13 7.86 29.89
N GLY A 145 -12.93 8.80 29.36
CA GLY A 145 -12.67 10.24 29.49
C GLY A 145 -11.37 10.70 28.83
N LYS A 146 -10.87 9.96 27.82
CA LYS A 146 -9.63 10.28 27.09
C LYS A 146 -9.95 11.00 25.78
N LEU A 147 -8.97 11.71 25.23
CA LEU A 147 -9.11 12.33 23.90
C LEU A 147 -9.30 11.26 22.82
N VAL A 148 -10.39 11.37 22.06
CA VAL A 148 -10.73 10.45 20.94
C VAL A 148 -9.56 10.31 19.97
N LYS A 149 -8.94 11.44 19.61
CA LYS A 149 -7.82 11.49 18.66
C LYS A 149 -6.65 10.60 19.10
N ASP A 150 -6.31 10.61 20.39
CA ASP A 150 -5.15 9.88 20.90
C ASP A 150 -5.40 8.37 20.89
N ILE A 151 -6.60 7.94 21.29
CA ILE A 151 -7.00 6.53 21.27
C ILE A 151 -7.04 6.00 19.83
N VAL A 152 -7.70 6.73 18.93
CA VAL A 152 -7.82 6.31 17.53
C VAL A 152 -6.43 6.19 16.90
N ASN A 153 -5.55 7.17 17.12
CA ASN A 153 -4.17 7.13 16.64
C ASN A 153 -3.40 5.94 17.21
N GLN A 154 -3.54 5.66 18.51
CA GLN A 154 -2.92 4.50 19.15
C GLN A 154 -3.39 3.19 18.51
N TYR A 155 -4.69 3.03 18.27
CA TYR A 155 -5.27 1.83 17.67
C TYR A 155 -4.85 1.64 16.21
N PHE A 156 -4.80 2.72 15.42
CA PHE A 156 -4.23 2.67 14.07
C PHE A 156 -2.75 2.30 14.10
N GLY A 157 -1.97 2.83 15.05
CA GLY A 157 -0.56 2.49 15.23
C GLY A 157 -0.34 1.00 15.50
N ILE A 158 -1.09 0.44 16.45
CA ILE A 158 -1.04 -1.01 16.75
C ILE A 158 -1.42 -1.83 15.51
N PHE A 159 -2.50 -1.45 14.83
CA PHE A 159 -2.96 -2.14 13.63
C PHE A 159 -1.88 -2.16 12.54
N PHE A 160 -1.30 -1.00 12.20
CA PHE A 160 -0.33 -0.90 11.12
C PHE A 160 1.00 -1.58 11.48
N PHE A 161 1.44 -1.49 12.74
CA PHE A 161 2.62 -2.20 13.21
C PHE A 161 2.54 -3.70 12.96
N ILE A 162 1.41 -4.32 13.31
CA ILE A 162 1.19 -5.76 13.09
C ILE A 162 1.02 -6.05 11.59
N CYS A 163 0.14 -5.31 10.90
CA CYS A 163 -0.21 -5.58 9.52
C CYS A 163 0.97 -5.42 8.55
N GLN A 164 1.89 -4.48 8.77
CA GLN A 164 3.02 -4.22 7.88
C GLN A 164 4.00 -5.41 7.81
N THR A 165 4.03 -6.26 8.84
CA THR A 165 4.86 -7.48 8.84
C THR A 165 4.43 -8.50 7.78
N CYS A 166 3.23 -8.35 7.17
CA CYS A 166 2.76 -9.21 6.08
C CYS A 166 3.75 -9.32 4.92
N ARG A 167 4.47 -8.23 4.61
CA ARG A 167 5.48 -8.19 3.54
C ARG A 167 6.64 -9.13 3.86
N VAL A 168 6.98 -9.32 5.13
CA VAL A 168 8.04 -10.24 5.55
C VAL A 168 7.55 -11.69 5.44
N TRP A 169 6.41 -12.01 6.07
CA TRP A 169 5.89 -13.38 6.10
C TRP A 169 5.53 -13.92 4.72
N GLY A 170 4.90 -13.10 3.87
CA GLY A 170 4.47 -13.53 2.54
C GLY A 170 5.63 -13.92 1.64
N ASN A 171 6.68 -13.10 1.67
CA ASN A 171 7.92 -13.31 0.92
C ASN A 171 8.81 -14.41 1.52
N LEU A 172 8.72 -14.63 2.84
CA LEU A 172 9.42 -15.73 3.49
C LEU A 172 8.82 -17.08 3.09
N ILE A 173 7.49 -17.20 3.11
CA ILE A 173 6.77 -18.41 2.69
C ILE A 173 7.18 -18.83 1.28
N SER A 174 7.15 -17.89 0.32
CA SER A 174 7.54 -18.20 -1.06
C SER A 174 9.00 -18.61 -1.18
N SER A 175 9.91 -17.85 -0.57
CA SER A 175 11.34 -18.12 -0.67
C SER A 175 11.71 -19.49 -0.09
N LEU A 176 11.12 -19.86 1.05
CA LEU A 176 11.35 -21.16 1.66
C LEU A 176 10.81 -22.30 0.80
N ILE A 177 9.60 -22.18 0.24
CA ILE A 177 9.03 -23.20 -0.65
C ILE A 177 9.90 -23.39 -1.90
N PHE A 178 10.34 -22.30 -2.54
CA PHE A 178 11.23 -22.39 -3.69
C PHE A 178 12.60 -22.97 -3.33
N HIS A 179 13.14 -22.63 -2.16
CA HIS A 179 14.44 -23.14 -1.72
C HIS A 179 14.41 -24.64 -1.37
N LEU A 180 13.33 -25.10 -0.73
CA LEU A 180 13.20 -26.49 -0.26
C LEU A 180 12.80 -27.47 -1.37
N THR A 181 12.12 -27.01 -2.43
CA THR A 181 11.55 -27.91 -3.45
C THR A 181 12.25 -27.84 -4.82
N GLN A 182 13.08 -26.82 -5.10
CA GLN A 182 13.92 -26.83 -6.30
C GLN A 182 15.28 -27.48 -6.01
N ASN A 183 15.47 -28.72 -6.47
CA ASN A 183 16.80 -29.24 -6.75
C ASN A 183 17.38 -28.43 -7.91
N SER A 184 18.37 -27.58 -7.61
CA SER A 184 19.37 -27.01 -8.54
C SER A 184 19.00 -27.05 -10.03
N GLY A 185 17.91 -26.37 -10.40
CA GLY A 185 17.56 -26.16 -11.80
C GLY A 185 18.58 -25.18 -12.37
N TYR A 186 19.50 -25.72 -13.17
CA TYR A 186 20.57 -25.05 -13.90
C TYR A 186 20.09 -23.67 -14.42
N VAL A 187 20.71 -22.59 -13.91
CA VAL A 187 20.59 -21.26 -14.51
C VAL A 187 21.34 -21.37 -15.83
N ASP A 188 20.60 -21.40 -16.93
CA ASP A 188 21.22 -21.42 -18.25
C ASP A 188 22.08 -20.16 -18.38
N THR A 189 23.39 -20.37 -18.51
CA THR A 189 24.45 -19.36 -18.42
C THR A 189 24.45 -18.38 -19.59
N LEU A 190 23.46 -18.47 -20.48
CA LEU A 190 23.59 -17.95 -21.84
C LEU A 190 23.12 -16.50 -22.07
N ASN A 191 22.55 -15.78 -21.10
CA ASN A 191 22.05 -14.42 -21.38
C ASN A 191 22.17 -13.41 -20.20
N GLN A 192 23.25 -13.45 -19.41
CA GLN A 192 23.52 -12.43 -18.38
C GLN A 192 23.59 -10.99 -18.95
N SER A 193 23.86 -10.84 -20.26
CA SER A 193 23.95 -9.54 -20.94
C SER A 193 22.62 -8.78 -21.08
N PHE A 194 21.48 -9.45 -20.95
CA PHE A 194 20.14 -8.85 -21.15
C PHE A 194 19.38 -8.63 -19.84
N CYS A 195 19.96 -8.96 -18.69
CA CYS A 195 19.36 -8.68 -17.39
C CYS A 195 19.54 -7.20 -16.99
N GLY A 196 18.75 -6.74 -16.01
CA GLY A 196 18.82 -5.39 -15.47
C GLY A 196 18.23 -4.35 -16.43
N ALA A 197 18.94 -3.23 -16.62
CA ALA A 197 18.45 -2.12 -17.45
C ALA A 197 18.30 -2.49 -18.94
N GLY A 198 19.04 -3.50 -19.40
CA GLY A 198 19.00 -4.00 -20.77
C GLY A 198 17.83 -4.92 -21.11
N ASP A 199 16.99 -5.28 -20.13
CA ASP A 199 15.85 -6.17 -20.35
C ASP A 199 14.77 -5.45 -21.19
N CYS A 200 14.47 -6.05 -22.36
CA CYS A 200 13.61 -5.49 -23.39
C CYS A 200 12.66 -6.57 -23.94
N PRO A 201 11.35 -6.26 -24.12
CA PRO A 201 10.37 -7.23 -24.63
C PRO A 201 10.70 -7.80 -26.02
N VAL A 202 11.24 -6.97 -26.92
CA VAL A 202 11.48 -7.31 -28.34
C VAL A 202 12.56 -8.37 -28.56
N VAL A 203 13.49 -8.55 -27.60
CA VAL A 203 14.60 -9.50 -27.76
C VAL A 203 14.15 -10.95 -27.57
N LEU A 204 13.10 -11.19 -26.79
CA LEU A 204 12.64 -12.53 -26.38
C LEU A 204 11.81 -13.28 -27.44
N GLU A 205 11.27 -12.62 -28.47
CA GLU A 205 10.59 -13.32 -29.58
C GLU A 205 11.59 -13.98 -30.56
N SER A 206 12.87 -13.56 -30.53
CA SER A 206 13.89 -14.05 -31.47
C SER A 206 14.63 -15.31 -31.01
N GLN A 207 14.47 -15.72 -29.75
CA GLN A 207 15.09 -16.92 -29.21
C GLN A 207 14.04 -17.79 -28.54
N ASN A 208 13.91 -19.05 -28.98
CA ASN A 208 13.10 -20.11 -28.36
C ASN A 208 13.63 -20.46 -26.95
N VAL A 209 13.72 -19.48 -26.05
CA VAL A 209 14.13 -19.66 -24.66
C VAL A 209 12.88 -20.02 -23.88
N THR A 210 12.67 -21.32 -23.69
CA THR A 210 11.75 -21.83 -22.68
C THR A 210 12.28 -21.44 -21.31
N VAL A 211 11.84 -20.27 -20.81
CA VAL A 211 12.09 -19.86 -19.42
C VAL A 211 11.49 -20.92 -18.52
N GLY A 212 12.34 -21.62 -17.76
CA GLY A 212 11.93 -22.73 -16.90
C GLY A 212 10.83 -22.30 -15.93
N GLN A 213 9.60 -22.73 -16.19
CA GLN A 213 8.51 -22.56 -15.24
C GLN A 213 8.77 -23.46 -14.02
N PRO A 214 8.46 -22.99 -12.80
CA PRO A 214 8.54 -23.85 -11.63
C PRO A 214 7.64 -25.07 -11.81
N SER A 215 8.05 -26.23 -11.27
CA SER A 215 7.23 -27.44 -11.28
C SER A 215 5.85 -27.16 -10.70
N LYS A 216 4.80 -27.72 -11.32
CA LYS A 216 3.40 -27.55 -10.92
C LYS A 216 3.20 -27.88 -9.44
N THR A 217 3.94 -28.85 -8.89
CA THR A 217 3.91 -29.22 -7.47
C THR A 217 4.32 -28.05 -6.56
N VAL A 218 5.40 -27.34 -6.89
CA VAL A 218 5.88 -26.18 -6.12
C VAL A 218 4.84 -25.07 -6.15
N LEU A 219 4.28 -24.81 -7.34
CA LEU A 219 3.26 -23.79 -7.53
C LEU A 219 1.99 -24.11 -6.72
N TYR A 220 1.52 -25.35 -6.73
CA TYR A 220 0.33 -25.76 -5.96
C TYR A 220 0.55 -25.73 -4.45
N ILE A 221 1.75 -26.10 -3.96
CA ILE A 221 2.08 -25.97 -2.54
C ILE A 221 2.04 -24.49 -2.14
N LEU A 222 2.68 -23.61 -2.93
CA LEU A 222 2.70 -22.17 -2.68
C LEU A 222 1.30 -21.54 -2.65
N LEU A 223 0.52 -21.77 -3.72
CA LEU A 223 -0.82 -21.23 -3.84
C LEU A 223 -1.79 -21.84 -2.82
N GLY A 224 -1.59 -23.12 -2.46
CA GLY A 224 -2.31 -23.78 -1.38
C GLY A 224 -2.05 -23.13 -0.03
N SER A 225 -0.77 -22.86 0.31
CA SER A 225 -0.39 -22.16 1.54
C SER A 225 -1.00 -20.75 1.60
N TYR A 226 -0.94 -19.98 0.51
CA TYR A 226 -1.54 -18.64 0.44
C TYR A 226 -3.07 -18.65 0.55
N THR A 227 -3.74 -19.59 -0.13
CA THR A 227 -5.20 -19.75 -0.03
C THR A 227 -5.60 -20.16 1.39
N GLY A 228 -4.84 -21.06 2.02
CA GLY A 228 -5.05 -21.47 3.41
C GLY A 228 -4.94 -20.30 4.39
N CYS A 229 -3.92 -19.43 4.23
CA CYS A 229 -3.77 -18.22 5.05
C CYS A 229 -4.98 -17.27 4.88
N GLY A 230 -5.45 -17.08 3.65
CA GLY A 230 -6.62 -16.24 3.37
C GLY A 230 -7.91 -16.81 3.97
N LEU A 231 -8.16 -18.11 3.86
CA LEU A 231 -9.32 -18.77 4.48
C LEU A 231 -9.26 -18.68 6.01
N LEU A 232 -8.08 -18.90 6.60
CA LEU A 232 -7.87 -18.73 8.04
C LEU A 232 -8.17 -17.30 8.49
N ALA A 233 -7.76 -16.30 7.71
CA ALA A 233 -8.07 -14.89 7.97
C ALA A 233 -9.58 -14.64 8.03
N VAL A 234 -10.34 -15.18 7.08
CA VAL A 234 -11.80 -15.05 7.04
C VAL A 234 -12.45 -15.70 8.27
N VAL A 235 -12.03 -16.92 8.62
CA VAL A 235 -12.53 -17.63 9.81
C VAL A 235 -12.25 -16.82 11.07
N LEU A 236 -11.04 -16.27 11.21
CA LEU A 236 -10.65 -15.44 12.34
C LEU A 236 -11.59 -14.22 12.51
N ILE A 237 -11.86 -13.50 11.41
CA ILE A 237 -12.73 -12.32 11.44
C ILE A 237 -14.20 -12.70 11.70
N ILE A 238 -14.70 -13.75 11.07
CA ILE A 238 -16.11 -14.17 11.25
C ILE A 238 -16.36 -14.56 12.70
N LEU A 239 -15.48 -15.36 13.31
CA LEU A 239 -15.67 -15.91 14.64
C LEU A 239 -15.35 -14.92 15.76
N PHE A 240 -14.26 -14.15 15.65
CA PHE A 240 -13.74 -13.39 16.79
C PHE A 240 -13.95 -11.88 16.73
N LEU A 241 -14.23 -11.30 15.54
CA LEU A 241 -14.47 -9.87 15.41
C LEU A 241 -15.92 -9.54 15.78
N ASP A 242 -16.11 -8.67 16.77
CA ASP A 242 -17.45 -8.29 17.19
C ASP A 242 -18.09 -7.34 16.17
N GLN A 243 -19.40 -7.46 15.98
CA GLN A 243 -20.13 -6.57 15.07
C GLN A 243 -20.38 -5.22 15.73
N THR A 244 -19.86 -4.15 15.13
CA THR A 244 -20.18 -2.78 15.52
C THR A 244 -21.45 -2.32 14.80
N HIS A 245 -22.49 -1.99 15.55
CA HIS A 245 -23.63 -1.26 14.99
C HIS A 245 -23.19 0.16 14.66
N VAL A 246 -23.16 0.48 13.36
CA VAL A 246 -23.13 1.88 12.90
C VAL A 246 -24.52 2.42 13.13
N GLU A 247 -24.69 3.43 13.97
CA GLU A 247 -25.97 4.12 14.08
C GLU A 247 -26.36 4.62 12.70
N LYS A 248 -27.53 4.20 12.22
CA LYS A 248 -28.08 4.66 10.95
C LYS A 248 -28.43 6.14 11.10
N GLN A 249 -27.49 7.04 10.86
CA GLN A 249 -27.84 8.43 10.61
C GLN A 249 -28.78 8.45 9.40
N LYS A 250 -29.99 9.00 9.60
CA LYS A 250 -31.04 9.19 8.58
C LYS A 250 -30.61 10.27 7.58
N THR A 251 -29.58 10.02 6.80
CA THR A 251 -29.19 10.88 5.67
C THR A 251 -29.59 10.20 4.37
N LYS A 252 -30.37 10.90 3.52
CA LYS A 252 -31.00 10.42 2.28
C LYS A 252 -30.02 9.59 1.43
N ASN A 253 -30.43 8.36 1.14
CA ASN A 253 -29.60 7.25 0.64
C ASN A 253 -28.94 7.45 -0.73
N GLU A 254 -29.46 8.31 -1.60
CA GLU A 254 -28.96 8.42 -2.98
C GLU A 254 -27.99 9.60 -3.20
N SER A 255 -27.99 10.59 -2.30
CA SER A 255 -27.16 11.79 -2.47
C SER A 255 -25.70 11.58 -2.12
N LEU A 256 -25.36 10.66 -1.20
CA LEU A 256 -24.01 10.57 -0.58
C LEU A 256 -22.92 10.03 -1.53
N CYS A 257 -23.24 9.10 -2.44
CA CYS A 257 -22.27 8.58 -3.40
C CYS A 257 -21.88 9.65 -4.43
N CYS A 258 -22.89 10.29 -5.04
CA CYS A 258 -22.67 11.45 -5.90
C CYS A 258 -22.01 12.59 -5.14
N LEU A 259 -22.38 12.85 -3.88
CA LEU A 259 -21.75 13.91 -3.08
C LEU A 259 -20.28 13.63 -2.82
N ASN A 260 -19.89 12.39 -2.50
CA ASN A 260 -18.50 12.05 -2.16
C ASN A 260 -17.61 12.00 -3.40
N LEU A 261 -18.11 11.49 -4.52
CA LEU A 261 -17.45 11.62 -5.83
C LEU A 261 -17.30 13.09 -6.19
N LEU A 262 -18.41 13.84 -6.16
CA LEU A 262 -18.42 15.27 -6.51
C LEU A 262 -17.53 16.08 -5.57
N ALA A 263 -17.46 15.73 -4.28
CA ALA A 263 -16.57 16.35 -3.31
C ALA A 263 -15.10 16.00 -3.59
N SER A 264 -14.79 14.76 -3.97
CA SER A 264 -13.44 14.34 -4.36
C SER A 264 -12.98 15.05 -5.63
N PHE A 265 -13.85 15.16 -6.64
CA PHE A 265 -13.60 15.91 -7.86
C PHE A 265 -13.56 17.43 -7.63
N ASN A 266 -14.40 17.96 -6.73
CA ASN A 266 -14.33 19.37 -6.33
C ASN A 266 -13.03 19.68 -5.59
N HIS A 267 -12.48 18.72 -4.84
CA HIS A 267 -11.17 18.87 -4.19
C HIS A 267 -10.03 18.97 -5.21
N LEU A 268 -10.18 18.41 -6.42
CA LEU A 268 -9.24 18.62 -7.53
C LEU A 268 -9.26 20.06 -8.07
N ARG A 269 -10.16 20.95 -7.61
CA ARG A 269 -10.04 22.39 -7.87
C ARG A 269 -9.01 23.07 -6.97
N ASP A 270 -8.60 22.46 -5.86
CA ASP A 270 -7.52 23.01 -5.03
C ASP A 270 -6.19 22.85 -5.78
N LYS A 271 -5.56 23.99 -6.10
CA LYS A 271 -4.27 24.03 -6.80
C LYS A 271 -3.21 23.22 -6.07
N ARG A 272 -3.24 23.18 -4.73
CA ARG A 272 -2.27 22.43 -3.92
C ARG A 272 -2.42 20.92 -4.12
N GLN A 273 -3.65 20.43 -4.25
CA GLN A 273 -3.92 19.03 -4.55
C GLN A 273 -3.35 18.65 -5.92
N CYS A 274 -3.59 19.47 -6.95
CA CYS A 274 -3.09 19.22 -8.30
C CYS A 274 -1.56 19.16 -8.37
N LEU A 275 -0.88 20.06 -7.66
CA LEU A 275 0.59 20.10 -7.62
C LEU A 275 1.19 18.88 -6.91
N LEU A 276 0.48 18.26 -5.96
CA LEU A 276 0.91 17.04 -5.27
C LEU A 276 0.65 15.74 -6.06
N ILE A 277 -0.13 15.78 -7.15
CA ILE A 277 -0.47 14.59 -7.95
C ILE A 277 0.78 13.85 -8.45
N PRO A 278 1.78 14.50 -9.07
CA PRO A 278 2.92 13.76 -9.61
C PRO A 278 3.75 13.06 -8.52
N LEU A 279 3.84 13.67 -7.33
CA LEU A 279 4.53 13.05 -6.19
C LEU A 279 3.73 11.89 -5.58
N THR A 280 2.40 11.98 -5.50
CA THR A 280 1.56 10.85 -5.06
C THR A 280 1.56 9.71 -6.06
N MET A 281 1.52 10.02 -7.37
CA MET A 281 1.70 9.00 -8.41
C MET A 281 3.08 8.35 -8.33
N PHE A 282 4.14 9.13 -8.06
CA PHE A 282 5.49 8.60 -7.90
C PHE A 282 5.57 7.51 -6.82
N SER A 283 4.90 7.70 -5.68
CA SER A 283 4.79 6.69 -4.60
C SER A 283 4.28 5.33 -5.08
N GLY A 284 3.30 5.35 -6.00
CA GLY A 284 2.80 4.11 -6.63
C GLY A 284 3.74 3.56 -7.71
N PHE A 285 4.35 4.44 -8.50
CA PHE A 285 5.28 4.07 -9.56
C PHE A 285 6.52 3.34 -9.05
N GLU A 286 7.15 3.87 -8.00
CA GLU A 286 8.36 3.29 -7.43
C GLU A 286 8.09 1.93 -6.78
N GLN A 287 6.93 1.76 -6.13
CA GLN A 287 6.52 0.49 -5.54
C GLN A 287 6.14 -0.53 -6.62
N GLY A 288 5.55 -0.07 -7.73
CA GLY A 288 5.32 -0.88 -8.91
C GLY A 288 6.63 -1.41 -9.50
N PHE A 289 7.63 -0.54 -9.65
CA PHE A 289 8.95 -0.89 -10.18
C PHE A 289 9.67 -1.92 -9.30
N ILE A 290 9.76 -1.71 -7.99
CA ILE A 290 10.45 -2.66 -7.09
C ILE A 290 9.76 -4.02 -7.07
N THR A 291 8.43 -4.04 -7.17
CA THR A 291 7.61 -5.26 -7.05
C THR A 291 7.54 -6.06 -8.36
N SER A 292 7.70 -5.42 -9.52
CA SER A 292 7.61 -6.08 -10.83
C SER A 292 8.94 -6.15 -11.59
N ASP A 293 9.48 -5.02 -12.00
CA ASP A 293 10.64 -4.95 -12.88
C ASP A 293 11.94 -5.28 -12.15
N PHE A 294 12.13 -4.80 -10.93
CA PHE A 294 13.32 -5.14 -10.14
C PHE A 294 13.36 -6.64 -9.78
N THR A 295 12.23 -7.19 -9.30
CA THR A 295 12.13 -8.62 -8.97
C THR A 295 12.34 -9.50 -10.20
N LYS A 296 11.80 -9.13 -11.36
CA LYS A 296 11.92 -9.91 -12.60
C LYS A 296 13.28 -9.74 -13.27
N SER A 297 13.64 -8.51 -13.63
CA SER A 297 14.74 -8.19 -14.54
C SER A 297 16.10 -8.16 -13.84
N TYR A 298 16.15 -7.86 -12.54
CA TYR A 298 17.41 -7.89 -11.76
C TYR A 298 17.53 -9.18 -10.95
N VAL A 299 16.60 -9.41 -10.02
CA VAL A 299 16.73 -10.51 -9.05
C VAL A 299 16.51 -11.87 -9.69
N THR A 300 15.35 -12.08 -10.33
CA THR A 300 15.00 -13.38 -10.91
C THR A 300 15.92 -13.75 -12.07
N CYS A 301 16.34 -12.76 -12.86
CA CYS A 301 17.21 -12.96 -14.03
C CYS A 301 18.59 -13.54 -13.65
N ILE A 302 19.17 -13.11 -12.52
CA ILE A 302 20.51 -13.53 -12.09
C ILE A 302 20.50 -14.55 -10.94
N LEU A 303 19.67 -14.34 -9.92
CA LEU A 303 19.64 -15.16 -8.70
C LEU A 303 18.56 -16.25 -8.75
N GLY A 304 17.55 -16.07 -9.60
CA GLY A 304 16.38 -16.95 -9.69
C GLY A 304 15.27 -16.62 -8.69
N LEU A 305 14.13 -17.29 -8.87
CA LEU A 305 12.89 -17.07 -8.10
C LEU A 305 13.07 -17.22 -6.57
N LYS A 306 13.94 -18.14 -6.15
CA LYS A 306 14.19 -18.46 -4.74
C LYS A 306 14.73 -17.30 -3.90
N TYR A 307 15.35 -16.29 -4.52
CA TYR A 307 15.90 -15.13 -3.82
C TYR A 307 15.01 -13.88 -3.85
N VAL A 308 13.91 -13.90 -4.63
CA VAL A 308 13.02 -12.74 -4.77
C VAL A 308 12.49 -12.31 -3.40
N GLY A 309 11.94 -13.23 -2.62
CA GLY A 309 11.37 -12.87 -1.33
C GLY A 309 12.43 -12.45 -0.30
N PHE A 310 13.61 -13.08 -0.27
CA PHE A 310 14.71 -12.64 0.60
C PHE A 310 15.14 -11.19 0.32
N VAL A 311 15.24 -10.82 -0.95
CA VAL A 311 15.60 -9.43 -1.34
C VAL A 311 14.49 -8.45 -0.94
N ILE A 312 13.21 -8.79 -1.15
CA ILE A 312 12.09 -7.92 -0.79
C ILE A 312 11.88 -7.83 0.73
N ILE A 313 12.30 -8.83 1.51
CA ILE A 313 12.32 -8.73 2.98
C ILE A 313 13.24 -7.58 3.44
N CYS A 314 14.39 -7.37 2.80
CA CYS A 314 15.27 -6.24 3.11
C CYS A 314 14.59 -4.89 2.86
N PHE A 315 13.84 -4.75 1.77
CA PHE A 315 12.97 -3.60 1.51
C PHE A 315 11.94 -3.41 2.63
N GLY A 316 11.22 -4.48 3.02
CA GLY A 316 10.18 -4.41 4.04
C GLY A 316 10.70 -4.04 5.45
N VAL A 317 11.84 -4.60 5.84
CA VAL A 317 12.47 -4.36 7.15
C VAL A 317 13.01 -2.93 7.22
N SER A 318 13.77 -2.49 6.22
CA SER A 318 14.31 -1.12 6.16
C SER A 318 13.19 -0.08 6.15
N ASN A 319 12.14 -0.29 5.36
CA ASN A 319 10.95 0.57 5.32
C ASN A 319 10.29 0.68 6.71
N SER A 320 10.03 -0.45 7.37
CA SER A 320 9.36 -0.47 8.67
C SER A 320 10.15 0.25 9.77
N ILE A 321 11.47 0.05 9.80
CA ILE A 321 12.36 0.74 10.76
C ILE A 321 12.39 2.24 10.46
N CYS A 322 12.56 2.61 9.19
CA CYS A 322 12.69 4.02 8.79
C CYS A 322 11.38 4.80 8.94
N ALA A 323 10.22 4.18 8.72
CA ALA A 323 8.92 4.83 8.92
C ALA A 323 8.74 5.31 10.37
N VAL A 324 9.18 4.51 11.36
CA VAL A 324 9.15 4.90 12.78
C VAL A 324 10.18 5.99 13.08
N LEU A 325 11.38 5.88 12.53
CA LEU A 325 12.45 6.86 12.74
C LEU A 325 12.09 8.22 12.12
N PHE A 326 11.68 8.26 10.86
CA PHE A 326 11.32 9.49 10.17
C PHE A 326 10.09 10.15 10.77
N GLY A 327 9.11 9.38 11.26
CA GLY A 327 7.98 9.93 12.03
C GLY A 327 8.42 10.75 13.26
N LYS A 328 9.49 10.33 13.95
CA LYS A 328 10.07 11.08 15.08
C LYS A 328 10.97 12.22 14.61
N ILE A 329 11.85 11.96 13.63
CA ILE A 329 12.84 12.93 13.14
C ILE A 329 12.17 14.17 12.51
N THR A 330 11.01 13.98 11.88
CA THR A 330 10.22 15.07 11.27
C THR A 330 9.84 16.14 12.30
N GLN A 331 9.65 15.77 13.58
CA GLN A 331 9.32 16.71 14.64
C GLN A 331 10.45 17.70 14.96
N TYR A 332 11.71 17.32 14.67
CA TYR A 332 12.89 18.12 14.95
C TYR A 332 13.43 18.84 13.72
N THR A 333 13.41 18.17 12.56
CA THR A 333 14.06 18.65 11.33
C THR A 333 13.08 19.28 10.32
N GLY A 334 11.77 19.11 10.55
CA GLY A 334 10.75 19.43 9.55
C GLY A 334 10.69 18.38 8.43
N ARG A 335 9.73 18.55 7.53
CA ARG A 335 9.45 17.58 6.44
C ARG A 335 10.36 17.75 5.22
N ILE A 336 10.68 18.99 4.83
CA ILE A 336 11.40 19.30 3.58
C ILE A 336 12.75 18.56 3.46
N PRO A 337 13.63 18.54 4.48
CA PRO A 337 14.92 17.85 4.37
C PRO A 337 14.77 16.34 4.16
N LEU A 338 13.74 15.74 4.74
CA LEU A 338 13.47 14.30 4.60
C LEU A 338 12.91 13.96 3.21
N PHE A 339 12.04 14.80 2.63
CA PHE A 339 11.61 14.65 1.23
C PHE A 339 12.81 14.72 0.27
N LEU A 340 13.74 15.66 0.50
CA LEU A 340 14.96 15.77 -0.31
C LEU A 340 15.90 14.55 -0.14
N LEU A 341 16.01 14.02 1.08
CA LEU A 341 16.77 12.80 1.35
C LEU A 341 16.18 11.59 0.60
N GLY A 342 14.86 11.39 0.68
CA GLY A 342 14.17 10.33 -0.05
C GLY A 342 14.39 10.44 -1.56
N ALA A 343 14.31 11.66 -2.11
CA ALA A 343 14.55 11.93 -3.53
C ALA A 343 15.99 11.59 -3.92
N ALA A 344 16.97 12.03 -3.13
CA ALA A 344 18.38 11.78 -3.39
C ALA A 344 18.70 10.27 -3.38
N ILE A 345 18.14 9.52 -2.42
CA ILE A 345 18.31 8.06 -2.35
C ILE A 345 17.72 7.39 -3.59
N ASN A 346 16.47 7.71 -3.96
CA ASN A 346 15.83 7.12 -5.13
C ASN A 346 16.54 7.48 -6.44
N VAL A 347 16.91 8.74 -6.64
CA VAL A 347 17.69 9.18 -7.82
C VAL A 347 19.02 8.43 -7.87
N GLY A 348 19.72 8.31 -6.74
CA GLY A 348 20.95 7.53 -6.64
C GLY A 348 20.77 6.06 -6.98
N CYS A 349 19.70 5.42 -6.49
CA CYS A 349 19.35 4.04 -6.83
C CYS A 349 18.98 3.87 -8.30
N ILE A 350 18.21 4.79 -8.89
CA ILE A 350 17.83 4.76 -10.31
C ILE A 350 19.07 4.87 -11.20
N ILE A 351 19.98 5.81 -10.90
CA ILE A 351 21.27 5.94 -11.60
C ILE A 351 22.09 4.66 -11.41
N GLY A 352 22.12 4.14 -10.18
CA GLY A 352 22.75 2.86 -9.86
C GLY A 352 22.22 1.72 -10.73
N PHE A 353 20.90 1.59 -10.88
CA PHE A 353 20.25 0.57 -11.71
C PHE A 353 20.51 0.74 -13.21
N LEU A 354 20.70 1.97 -13.70
CA LEU A 354 21.07 2.25 -15.09
C LEU A 354 22.52 1.85 -15.41
N ILE A 355 23.44 2.09 -14.48
CA ILE A 355 24.89 1.86 -14.69
C ILE A 355 25.26 0.41 -14.36
N TRP A 356 24.68 -0.14 -13.29
CA TRP A 356 25.05 -1.45 -12.77
C TRP A 356 24.49 -2.58 -13.63
N LYS A 357 25.39 -3.40 -14.16
CA LYS A 357 25.06 -4.67 -14.80
C LYS A 357 25.04 -5.77 -13.75
N PRO A 358 23.88 -6.45 -13.53
CA PRO A 358 23.76 -7.41 -12.45
C PRO A 358 24.57 -8.67 -12.78
N GLN A 359 25.41 -9.10 -11.85
CA GLN A 359 26.31 -10.25 -11.98
C GLN A 359 26.16 -11.18 -10.78
N THR A 360 26.41 -12.48 -10.98
CA THR A 360 26.30 -13.49 -9.90
C THR A 360 27.33 -13.28 -8.78
N GLY A 361 28.48 -12.65 -9.02
CA GLY A 361 29.52 -12.43 -8.00
C GLY A 361 29.17 -11.38 -6.93
N ASN A 362 28.18 -10.50 -7.18
CA ASN A 362 27.89 -9.35 -6.34
C ASN A 362 26.51 -9.46 -5.64
N PHE A 363 26.27 -10.57 -4.95
CA PHE A 363 24.99 -10.84 -4.26
C PHE A 363 24.55 -9.71 -3.32
N ALA A 364 25.48 -9.07 -2.61
CA ALA A 364 25.17 -8.03 -1.63
C ALA A 364 24.46 -6.82 -2.24
N VAL A 365 24.75 -6.47 -3.50
CA VAL A 365 24.20 -5.27 -4.16
C VAL A 365 22.68 -5.35 -4.30
N PHE A 366 22.13 -6.54 -4.56
CA PHE A 366 20.69 -6.75 -4.65
C PHE A 366 19.97 -6.41 -3.34
N PHE A 367 20.53 -6.86 -2.21
CA PHE A 367 19.95 -6.62 -0.88
C PHE A 367 20.13 -5.16 -0.45
N ILE A 368 21.30 -4.56 -0.70
CA ILE A 368 21.59 -3.16 -0.36
C ILE A 368 20.69 -2.22 -1.15
N MET A 369 20.56 -2.40 -2.46
CA MET A 369 19.70 -1.56 -3.30
C MET A 369 18.22 -1.68 -2.89
N SER A 370 17.76 -2.90 -2.59
CA SER A 370 16.41 -3.14 -2.06
C SER A 370 16.18 -2.44 -0.73
N ALA A 371 17.17 -2.48 0.18
CA ALA A 371 17.09 -1.78 1.46
C ALA A 371 17.07 -0.26 1.29
N LEU A 372 17.94 0.31 0.45
CA LEU A 372 17.95 1.75 0.16
C LEU A 372 16.61 2.22 -0.44
N TRP A 373 16.05 1.45 -1.36
CA TRP A 373 14.71 1.71 -1.91
C TRP A 373 13.63 1.69 -0.81
N GLY A 374 13.74 0.78 0.15
CA GLY A 374 12.84 0.73 1.32
C GLY A 374 12.96 1.93 2.25
N ILE A 375 14.16 2.49 2.40
CA ILE A 375 14.37 3.75 3.15
C ILE A 375 13.67 4.91 2.45
N ALA A 376 13.80 5.02 1.12
CA ALA A 376 13.12 6.07 0.36
C ALA A 376 11.59 5.90 0.41
N ASP A 377 11.07 4.68 0.19
CA ASP A 377 9.64 4.36 0.30
C ASP A 377 9.04 4.79 1.66
N ALA A 378 9.79 4.60 2.76
CA ALA A 378 9.36 5.03 4.09
C ALA A 378 9.12 6.54 4.18
N VAL A 379 9.94 7.34 3.49
CA VAL A 379 9.77 8.81 3.42
C VAL A 379 8.45 9.13 2.73
N TRP A 380 8.22 8.56 1.54
CA TRP A 380 7.03 8.87 0.75
C TRP A 380 5.77 8.41 1.46
N GLN A 381 5.73 7.18 1.96
CA GLN A 381 4.56 6.65 2.65
C GLN A 381 4.22 7.43 3.94
N THR A 382 5.23 7.67 4.79
CA THR A 382 5.00 8.29 6.10
C THR A 382 4.75 9.78 5.99
N LEU A 383 5.56 10.49 5.20
CA LEU A 383 5.52 11.94 5.15
C LEU A 383 4.48 12.48 4.18
N LEU A 384 4.21 11.80 3.07
CA LEU A 384 3.16 12.23 2.13
C LEU A 384 1.78 12.05 2.78
N SER A 385 1.53 10.92 3.44
CA SER A 385 0.30 10.72 4.23
C SER A 385 0.14 11.77 5.33
N SER A 386 1.23 12.12 6.03
CA SER A 386 1.22 13.18 7.05
C SER A 386 0.95 14.56 6.44
N LEU A 387 1.57 14.88 5.30
CA LEU A 387 1.39 16.13 4.58
C LEU A 387 -0.07 16.34 4.20
N TYR A 388 -0.71 15.32 3.64
CA TYR A 388 -2.14 15.35 3.30
C TYR A 388 -3.02 15.60 4.52
N GLY A 389 -2.69 14.99 5.67
CA GLY A 389 -3.41 15.18 6.93
C GLY A 389 -3.32 16.60 7.50
N ILE A 390 -2.19 17.29 7.28
CA ILE A 390 -1.95 18.67 7.74
C ILE A 390 -2.55 19.69 6.77
N LEU A 391 -2.28 19.54 5.46
CA LEU A 391 -2.64 20.52 4.45
C LEU A 391 -4.16 20.63 4.24
N PHE A 392 -4.88 19.51 4.39
CA PHE A 392 -6.31 19.41 4.14
C PHE A 392 -7.11 19.06 5.39
N GLU A 393 -6.83 19.73 6.51
CA GLU A 393 -7.47 19.42 7.79
C GLU A 393 -9.00 19.53 7.75
N LYS A 394 -9.55 20.48 6.98
CA LYS A 394 -11.01 20.68 6.86
C LYS A 394 -11.69 19.58 6.04
N ASN A 395 -10.99 18.96 5.08
CA ASN A 395 -11.54 18.00 4.10
C ASN A 395 -10.73 16.70 4.06
N LYS A 396 -10.34 16.15 5.21
CA LYS A 396 -9.44 14.98 5.33
C LYS A 396 -9.91 13.79 4.49
N GLU A 397 -11.19 13.45 4.53
CA GLU A 397 -11.73 12.27 3.82
C GLU A 397 -11.54 12.37 2.29
N ALA A 398 -11.85 13.51 1.69
CA ALA A 398 -11.69 13.74 0.24
C ALA A 398 -10.21 13.82 -0.17
N ALA A 399 -9.35 14.37 0.69
CA ALA A 399 -7.92 14.46 0.44
C ALA A 399 -7.26 13.08 0.46
N PHE A 400 -7.55 12.24 1.46
CA PHE A 400 -7.04 10.87 1.53
C PHE A 400 -7.61 9.96 0.45
N ALA A 401 -8.87 10.15 0.04
CA ALA A 401 -9.44 9.43 -1.11
C ALA A 401 -8.68 9.75 -2.41
N ASN A 402 -8.38 11.03 -2.66
CA ASN A 402 -7.56 11.43 -3.81
C ASN A 402 -6.12 10.89 -3.70
N PHE A 403 -5.50 10.94 -2.52
CA PHE A 403 -4.18 10.36 -2.28
C PHE A 403 -4.13 8.88 -2.71
N SER A 404 -5.05 8.06 -2.20
CA SER A 404 -5.13 6.63 -2.54
C SER A 404 -5.44 6.39 -4.02
N LEU A 405 -6.25 7.25 -4.66
CA LEU A 405 -6.54 7.16 -6.08
C LEU A 405 -5.30 7.40 -6.95
N TRP A 406 -4.58 8.49 -6.71
CA TRP A 406 -3.41 8.85 -7.52
C TRP A 406 -2.26 7.89 -7.30
N GLU A 407 -2.07 7.42 -6.07
CA GLU A 407 -1.11 6.36 -5.75
C GLU A 407 -1.46 5.04 -6.47
N SER A 408 -2.73 4.61 -6.42
CA SER A 408 -3.18 3.39 -7.12
C SER A 408 -3.04 3.51 -8.64
N LEU A 409 -3.26 4.70 -9.20
CA LEU A 409 -3.02 4.95 -10.61
C LEU A 409 -1.53 4.85 -10.96
N GLY A 410 -0.63 5.31 -10.08
CA GLY A 410 0.81 5.13 -10.23
C GLY A 410 1.21 3.65 -10.34
N PHE A 411 0.67 2.80 -9.46
CA PHE A 411 0.84 1.35 -9.57
C PHE A 411 0.29 0.78 -10.89
N ALA A 412 -0.94 1.19 -11.25
CA ALA A 412 -1.59 0.69 -12.46
C ALA A 412 -0.76 0.99 -13.72
N ILE A 413 -0.23 2.21 -13.83
CA ILE A 413 0.61 2.60 -14.95
C ILE A 413 1.91 1.79 -14.91
N ALA A 414 2.63 1.76 -13.78
CA ALA A 414 3.88 1.00 -13.63
C ALA A 414 3.77 -0.46 -14.09
N PHE A 415 2.72 -1.17 -13.67
CA PHE A 415 2.49 -2.54 -14.11
C PHE A 415 1.99 -2.63 -15.56
N GLY A 416 1.21 -1.65 -16.02
CA GLY A 416 0.60 -1.64 -17.35
C GLY A 416 1.62 -1.59 -18.48
N TYR A 417 2.63 -0.71 -18.39
CA TYR A 417 3.68 -0.62 -19.40
C TYR A 417 4.88 -1.56 -19.14
N SER A 418 4.89 -2.31 -18.02
CA SER A 418 5.99 -3.20 -17.63
C SER A 418 6.32 -4.24 -18.71
N SER A 419 5.34 -4.76 -19.45
CA SER A 419 5.60 -5.77 -20.49
C SER A 419 5.84 -5.22 -21.90
N PHE A 420 5.66 -3.91 -22.12
CA PHE A 420 5.73 -3.30 -23.46
C PHE A 420 6.98 -2.45 -23.69
N ILE A 421 7.61 -1.98 -22.61
CA ILE A 421 8.73 -1.03 -22.67
C ILE A 421 10.00 -1.66 -22.06
N CYS A 422 11.18 -1.30 -22.57
CA CYS A 422 12.47 -1.71 -22.00
C CYS A 422 12.73 -1.09 -20.62
N VAL A 423 13.41 -1.81 -19.73
CA VAL A 423 13.66 -1.40 -18.34
C VAL A 423 14.39 -0.06 -18.23
N TYR A 424 15.40 0.22 -19.07
CA TYR A 424 16.08 1.52 -19.04
C TYR A 424 15.14 2.71 -19.31
N ILE A 425 14.16 2.57 -20.21
CA ILE A 425 13.17 3.62 -20.48
C ILE A 425 12.29 3.81 -19.25
N LYS A 426 11.91 2.72 -18.57
CA LYS A 426 11.14 2.80 -17.31
C LYS A 426 11.91 3.57 -16.25
N LEU A 427 13.21 3.30 -16.09
CA LEU A 427 14.08 4.02 -15.16
C LEU A 427 14.14 5.53 -15.48
N TYR A 428 14.21 5.93 -16.75
CA TYR A 428 14.13 7.34 -17.14
C TYR A 428 12.76 7.96 -16.85
N ILE A 429 11.66 7.21 -17.03
CA ILE A 429 10.33 7.67 -16.65
C ILE A 429 10.26 7.90 -15.14
N LEU A 430 10.72 6.94 -14.32
CA LEU A 430 10.78 7.10 -12.87
C LEU A 430 11.62 8.33 -12.47
N LEU A 431 12.78 8.52 -13.10
CA LEU A 431 13.65 9.68 -12.86
C LEU A 431 12.95 11.02 -13.19
N CYS A 432 12.24 11.08 -14.31
CA CYS A 432 11.49 12.27 -14.70
C CYS A 432 10.38 12.57 -13.70
N VAL A 433 9.60 11.56 -13.33
CA VAL A 433 8.45 11.72 -12.42
C VAL A 433 8.91 12.15 -11.01
N VAL A 434 10.01 11.60 -10.47
CA VAL A 434 10.51 12.04 -9.16
C VAL A 434 11.01 13.48 -9.17
N VAL A 435 11.72 13.89 -10.23
CA VAL A 435 12.24 15.27 -10.35
C VAL A 435 11.08 16.26 -10.47
N VAL A 436 10.10 15.98 -11.34
CA VAL A 436 8.90 16.80 -11.48
C VAL A 436 8.09 16.84 -10.18
N GLY A 437 7.91 15.70 -9.51
CA GLY A 437 7.19 15.59 -8.25
C GLY A 437 7.81 16.47 -7.15
N ILE A 438 9.13 16.47 -7.02
CA ILE A 438 9.84 17.28 -6.01
C ILE A 438 9.79 18.78 -6.35
N LEU A 439 9.92 19.16 -7.63
CA LEU A 439 9.80 20.57 -8.03
C LEU A 439 8.40 21.13 -7.75
N LEU A 440 7.36 20.36 -8.04
CA LEU A 440 5.98 20.77 -7.77
C LEU A 440 5.67 20.78 -6.27
N TYR A 441 6.21 19.83 -5.51
CA TYR A 441 6.16 19.84 -4.05
C TYR A 441 6.82 21.09 -3.46
N GLY A 442 8.02 21.47 -3.95
CA GLY A 442 8.68 22.71 -3.54
C GLY A 442 7.83 23.95 -3.82
N THR A 443 7.05 23.95 -4.91
CA THR A 443 6.10 25.01 -5.22
C THR A 443 4.93 25.06 -4.21
N VAL A 444 4.43 23.90 -3.77
CA VAL A 444 3.38 23.83 -2.73
C VAL A 444 3.90 24.39 -1.40
N GLU A 445 5.10 23.99 -0.99
CA GLU A 445 5.73 24.51 0.24
C GLU A 445 5.93 26.02 0.17
N TYR A 446 6.36 26.55 -0.98
CA TYR A 446 6.47 27.99 -1.19
C TYR A 446 5.12 28.71 -1.09
N ILE A 447 4.06 28.16 -1.68
CA ILE A 447 2.71 28.74 -1.59
C ILE A 447 2.24 28.78 -0.12
N GLU A 448 2.44 27.69 0.62
CA GLU A 448 1.94 27.57 1.99
C GLU A 448 2.73 28.45 2.98
N HIS A 449 4.06 28.51 2.86
CA HIS A 449 4.91 29.24 3.81
C HIS A 449 5.14 30.72 3.48
N VAL A 450 4.99 31.13 2.21
CA VAL A 450 5.27 32.50 1.78
C VAL A 450 3.99 33.19 1.33
N LYS A 451 3.24 32.58 0.41
CA LYS A 451 2.13 33.27 -0.26
C LYS A 451 0.89 33.42 0.61
N ILE A 452 0.48 32.38 1.34
CA ILE A 452 -0.72 32.44 2.20
C ILE A 452 -0.54 33.43 3.37
N PRO A 453 0.60 33.42 4.10
CA PRO A 453 0.83 34.43 5.14
C PRO A 453 0.81 35.86 4.61
N MET A 454 1.43 36.14 3.45
CA MET A 454 1.40 37.47 2.84
C MET A 454 -0.01 37.92 2.45
N LEU A 455 -0.84 37.03 1.88
CA LEU A 455 -2.24 37.35 1.55
C LEU A 455 -3.07 37.66 2.81
N ASN A 456 -2.88 36.91 3.89
CA ASN A 456 -3.57 37.18 5.16
C ASN A 456 -3.11 38.51 5.79
N GLU A 457 -1.84 38.88 5.63
CA GLU A 457 -1.33 40.19 6.05
C GLU A 457 -1.88 41.35 5.20
N GLU A 458 -2.10 41.14 3.90
CA GLU A 458 -2.73 42.13 3.02
C GLU A 458 -4.23 42.30 3.33
N GLU A 459 -4.98 41.21 3.50
CA GLU A 459 -6.40 41.26 3.88
C GLU A 459 -6.62 41.90 5.26
N SER A 460 -5.74 41.63 6.23
CA SER A 460 -5.82 42.26 7.56
C SER A 460 -5.49 43.75 7.52
N LYS A 461 -4.58 44.19 6.63
CA LYS A 461 -4.31 45.62 6.38
C LYS A 461 -5.49 46.30 5.70
N GLU A 462 -6.10 45.68 4.69
CA GLU A 462 -7.28 46.24 3.99
C GLU A 462 -8.49 46.36 4.92
N GLN A 463 -8.75 45.36 5.78
CA GLN A 463 -9.80 45.43 6.79
C GLN A 463 -9.57 46.55 7.81
N GLN A 464 -8.32 46.83 8.19
CA GLN A 464 -8.00 47.95 9.09
C GLN A 464 -8.18 49.32 8.43
N THR A 465 -7.89 49.46 7.13
CA THR A 465 -8.09 50.71 6.39
C THR A 465 -9.52 50.95 5.91
N GLY A 466 -10.34 49.91 5.76
CA GLY A 466 -11.75 50.02 5.32
C GLY A 466 -12.77 50.33 6.42
N THR A 467 -12.33 50.55 7.67
CA THR A 467 -13.21 50.84 8.82
C THR A 467 -13.23 52.32 9.21
N VAL A 468 -12.99 53.24 8.26
CA VAL A 468 -13.05 54.70 8.47
C VAL A 468 -14.28 55.30 7.82
#